data_AF-A0A0K0EDU6-F1
#
_entry.id   AF-A0A0K0EDU6-F1
#
_cell.length_a   1.000
_cell.length_b   1.000
_cell.length_c   1.000
_cell.angle_alpha   90.00
_cell.angle_beta   90.00
_cell.angle_gamma   90.00
#
_symmetry.space_group_name_H-M   'P 1'
#
loop_
_entity.id
_entity.type
_entity.pdbx_description
1 polymer ?
#
loop_
_entity_poly.entity_id
_entity_poly.type
_entity_poly.pdbx_seq_one_letter_code
_entity_poly.pdbx_strand_id
1 'polypeptide(L)'
;MKTCTTRGLLTIAVIVVASLEILSRNIANINFNKRTYDITNIIDITKLTNKTHVYVYGERKTKGFIFFDSMGCGYSRFNLSQNEVLEAIENISLIAITKDGYIDVCQKINKHTYPLLESSKTLMELTAVFAVAKFLLIIPILIYNTDSLRLFPFIFAVGLLHAFGTGTTNLMIIFLKFNFYEIIGLTKYEAIHLNHFPLISINLSYIYSMIVDFISHLFFIFCIFFAWKKRNYEIKECGYLSFKLIS
;
A
#
# COMPACT_ATOMS: atom_id res chain seq x y z
N MET A 1 -1.57 -35.84 22.55
CA MET A 1 -1.14 -34.43 22.44
C MET A 1 -2.11 -33.56 23.23
N LYS A 2 -1.65 -32.77 24.21
CA LYS A 2 -2.52 -31.74 24.85
C LYS A 2 -3.00 -30.79 23.74
N THR A 3 -4.28 -30.82 23.41
CA THR A 3 -4.85 -29.96 22.37
C THR A 3 -4.75 -28.50 22.83
N CYS A 4 -4.37 -27.60 21.90
CA CYS A 4 -3.91 -26.24 22.23
C CYS A 4 -4.92 -25.28 22.90
N THR A 5 -6.03 -25.64 23.56
CA THR A 5 -7.14 -24.71 23.97
C THR A 5 -7.61 -23.72 22.87
N THR A 6 -8.74 -23.02 23.05
CA THR A 6 -9.10 -21.90 22.14
C THR A 6 -8.15 -20.71 22.33
N ARG A 7 -7.79 -20.41 23.59
CA ARG A 7 -6.90 -19.28 23.95
C ARG A 7 -5.50 -19.44 23.37
N GLY A 8 -4.89 -20.62 23.49
CA GLY A 8 -3.56 -20.88 22.94
C GLY A 8 -3.52 -20.64 21.43
N LEU A 9 -4.54 -21.09 20.69
CA LEU A 9 -4.67 -20.81 19.25
C LEU A 9 -4.79 -19.32 18.94
N LEU A 10 -5.61 -18.57 19.69
CA LEU A 10 -5.75 -17.13 19.51
C LEU A 10 -4.46 -16.38 19.82
N THR A 11 -3.75 -16.73 20.90
CA THR A 11 -2.46 -16.12 21.24
C THR A 11 -1.43 -16.36 20.15
N ILE A 12 -1.31 -17.60 19.64
CA ILE A 12 -0.41 -17.92 18.53
C ILE A 12 -0.81 -17.13 17.28
N ALA A 13 -2.10 -17.05 16.96
CA ALA A 13 -2.59 -16.30 15.82
C ALA A 13 -2.22 -14.81 15.92
N VAL A 14 -2.41 -14.18 17.09
CA VAL A 14 -2.04 -12.78 17.32
C VAL A 14 -0.54 -12.59 17.15
N ILE A 15 0.29 -13.42 17.79
CA ILE A 15 1.76 -13.29 17.74
C ILE A 15 2.27 -13.46 16.30
N VAL A 16 1.83 -14.50 15.60
CA VAL A 16 2.28 -14.79 14.23
C VAL A 16 1.82 -13.69 13.26
N VAL A 17 0.55 -13.30 13.30
CA VAL A 17 0.00 -12.26 12.39
C VAL A 17 0.63 -10.90 12.66
N ALA A 18 0.79 -10.51 13.93
CA ALA A 18 1.47 -9.26 14.28
C ALA A 18 2.94 -9.28 13.81
N SER A 19 3.64 -10.41 13.98
CA SER A 19 5.02 -10.55 13.50
C SER A 19 5.12 -10.46 11.98
N LEU A 20 4.18 -11.07 11.24
CA LEU A 20 4.11 -10.98 9.78
C LEU A 20 3.79 -9.56 9.30
N GLU A 21 2.89 -8.85 9.98
CA GLU A 21 2.58 -7.44 9.65
C GLU A 21 3.77 -6.52 9.93
N ILE A 22 4.49 -6.73 11.04
CA ILE A 22 5.73 -5.99 11.34
C ILE A 22 6.79 -6.30 10.27
N LEU A 23 6.95 -7.57 9.89
CA LEU A 23 7.89 -7.97 8.85
C LEU A 23 7.55 -7.32 7.51
N SER A 24 6.27 -7.32 7.11
CA SER A 24 5.81 -6.64 5.89
C SER A 24 6.16 -5.15 5.90
N ARG A 25 5.86 -4.45 7.01
CA ARG A 25 6.23 -3.04 7.18
C ARG A 25 7.73 -2.81 7.13
N ASN A 26 8.53 -3.70 7.69
CA ASN A 26 9.99 -3.60 7.61
C ASN A 26 10.49 -3.81 6.18
N ILE A 27 9.93 -4.77 5.43
CA ILE A 27 10.25 -4.98 4.01
C ILE A 27 9.94 -3.73 3.20
N ALA A 28 8.79 -3.09 3.46
CA ALA A 28 8.42 -1.82 2.84
C ALA A 28 9.38 -0.68 3.26
N ASN A 29 9.60 -0.48 4.56
CA ASN A 29 10.37 0.63 5.12
C ASN A 29 11.86 0.61 4.77
N ILE A 30 12.49 -0.57 4.69
CA ILE A 30 13.90 -0.72 4.31
C ILE A 30 14.16 -0.05 2.94
N ASN A 31 13.14 0.03 2.08
CA ASN A 31 13.26 0.61 0.75
C ASN A 31 12.50 1.94 0.56
N PHE A 32 11.50 2.25 1.40
CA PHE A 32 10.61 3.41 1.20
C PHE A 32 11.02 4.67 1.99
N ASN A 33 11.77 4.55 3.09
CA ASN A 33 11.98 5.71 3.99
C ASN A 33 13.12 6.64 3.57
N LYS A 34 13.45 6.71 2.29
CA LYS A 34 14.37 7.72 1.75
C LYS A 34 13.69 8.48 0.63
N ARG A 35 13.06 9.60 0.97
CA ARG A 35 12.43 10.58 0.05
C ARG A 35 13.24 10.89 -1.21
N THR A 36 14.56 10.74 -1.17
CA THR A 36 15.49 10.98 -2.29
C THR A 36 15.78 9.76 -3.17
N TYR A 37 15.65 8.53 -2.65
CA TYR A 37 15.86 7.29 -3.41
C TYR A 37 14.57 6.72 -4.04
N ASP A 38 13.40 7.14 -3.59
CA ASP A 38 12.11 6.80 -4.23
C ASP A 38 11.92 7.49 -5.58
N ILE A 39 12.70 8.53 -5.86
CA ILE A 39 12.72 9.18 -7.17
C ILE A 39 13.57 8.36 -8.13
N THR A 40 13.10 7.17 -8.50
CA THR A 40 13.76 6.34 -9.52
C THR A 40 13.67 6.96 -10.92
N ASN A 41 12.74 7.89 -11.11
CA ASN A 41 12.39 8.48 -12.39
C ASN A 41 12.89 9.92 -12.53
N ILE A 42 14.12 10.20 -12.07
CA ILE A 42 14.76 11.48 -12.35
C ILE A 42 15.19 11.51 -13.82
N ILE A 43 14.70 12.51 -14.55
CA ILE A 43 15.05 12.75 -15.95
C ILE A 43 15.88 14.02 -16.01
N ASP A 44 17.05 13.92 -16.61
CA ASP A 44 17.81 15.09 -17.03
C ASP A 44 17.10 15.71 -18.24
N ILE A 45 16.73 16.98 -18.13
CA ILE A 45 16.02 17.71 -19.20
C ILE A 45 16.79 17.66 -20.52
N THR A 46 18.13 17.60 -20.47
CA THR A 46 18.96 17.52 -21.68
C THR A 46 18.81 16.21 -22.45
N LYS A 47 18.26 15.16 -21.82
CA LYS A 47 18.00 13.85 -22.43
C LYS A 47 16.61 13.73 -23.05
N LEU A 48 15.73 14.70 -22.77
CA LEU A 48 14.42 14.78 -23.41
C LEU A 48 14.59 15.10 -24.89
N THR A 49 13.58 14.75 -25.69
CA THR A 49 13.60 15.13 -27.10
C THR A 49 13.46 16.65 -27.26
N ASN A 50 13.97 17.21 -28.35
CA ASN A 50 13.79 18.64 -28.68
C ASN A 50 12.32 19.07 -28.82
N LYS A 51 11.43 18.09 -28.82
CA LYS A 51 9.98 18.17 -28.96
C LYS A 51 9.25 18.22 -27.61
N THR A 52 9.86 17.71 -26.55
CA THR A 52 9.36 17.82 -25.18
C THR A 52 9.84 19.13 -24.57
N HIS A 53 8.95 19.86 -23.89
CA HIS A 53 9.27 21.16 -23.30
C HIS A 53 8.93 21.19 -21.83
N VAL A 54 9.84 21.75 -21.03
CA VAL A 54 9.66 21.93 -19.58
C VAL A 54 9.52 23.41 -19.29
N TYR A 55 8.45 23.79 -18.60
CA TYR A 55 8.21 25.14 -18.13
C TYR A 55 8.17 25.16 -16.61
N VAL A 56 8.88 26.11 -16.00
CA VAL A 56 8.92 26.33 -14.55
C VAL A 56 8.53 27.78 -14.30
N TYR A 57 7.44 28.02 -13.56
CA TYR A 57 6.83 29.35 -13.45
C TYR A 57 6.56 30.01 -14.81
N GLY A 58 6.20 29.21 -15.83
CA GLY A 58 5.95 29.69 -17.19
C GLY A 58 7.21 29.93 -18.04
N GLU A 59 8.42 29.84 -17.47
CA GLU A 59 9.65 29.98 -18.23
C GLU A 59 10.18 28.63 -18.73
N ARG A 60 10.52 28.55 -20.02
CA ARG A 60 11.12 27.34 -20.59
C ARG A 60 12.49 27.07 -19.97
N LYS A 61 12.69 25.86 -19.43
CA LYS A 61 13.97 25.38 -18.92
C LYS A 61 14.55 24.34 -19.87
N THR A 62 15.85 24.46 -20.15
CA THR A 62 16.62 23.53 -21.00
C THR A 62 17.64 22.72 -20.21
N LYS A 63 17.78 22.98 -18.90
CA LYS A 63 18.70 22.32 -17.98
C LYS A 63 18.07 22.12 -16.62
N GLY A 64 18.54 21.09 -15.93
CA GLY A 64 18.05 20.66 -14.62
C GLY A 64 17.42 19.28 -14.71
N PHE A 65 16.73 18.90 -13.65
CA PHE A 65 16.19 17.57 -13.45
C PHE A 65 14.71 17.68 -13.18
N ILE A 66 13.93 16.84 -13.86
CA ILE A 66 12.52 16.66 -13.57
C ILE A 66 12.32 15.30 -12.93
N PHE A 67 11.31 15.21 -12.09
CA PHE A 67 10.78 13.94 -11.65
C PHE A 67 9.27 14.04 -11.66
N PHE A 68 8.61 12.93 -11.93
CA PHE A 68 7.18 12.84 -11.82
C PHE A 68 6.78 11.43 -11.44
N ASP A 69 5.67 11.34 -10.72
CA ASP A 69 5.05 10.10 -10.30
C ASP A 69 3.54 10.32 -10.14
N SER A 70 2.88 9.46 -9.37
CA SER A 70 1.46 9.58 -9.09
C SER A 70 1.11 10.70 -8.09
N MET A 71 2.10 11.28 -7.39
CA MET A 71 1.91 12.40 -6.47
C MET A 71 2.01 13.76 -7.17
N GLY A 72 2.71 13.83 -8.29
CA GLY A 72 2.81 15.07 -9.05
C GLY A 72 4.09 15.13 -9.88
N CYS A 73 4.44 16.36 -10.23
CA CYS A 73 5.69 16.68 -10.91
C CYS A 73 6.52 17.62 -10.05
N GLY A 74 7.85 17.47 -10.11
CA GLY A 74 8.77 18.44 -9.55
C GLY A 74 9.97 18.69 -10.45
N TYR A 75 10.51 19.91 -10.34
CA TYR A 75 11.75 20.31 -10.97
C TYR A 75 12.79 20.65 -9.92
N SER A 76 14.03 20.20 -10.14
CA SER A 76 15.19 20.63 -9.37
C SER A 76 16.31 21.08 -10.31
N ARG A 77 17.08 22.07 -9.85
CA ARG A 77 18.32 22.46 -10.54
C ARG A 77 19.42 21.42 -10.34
N PHE A 78 19.35 20.67 -9.25
CA PHE A 78 20.36 19.69 -8.84
C PHE A 78 19.83 18.28 -9.02
N ASN A 79 20.75 17.32 -9.16
CA ASN A 79 20.36 15.93 -9.22
C ASN A 79 19.96 15.46 -7.82
N LEU A 80 18.67 15.21 -7.60
CA LEU A 80 18.12 14.81 -6.31
C LEU A 80 18.60 13.43 -5.85
N SER A 81 19.16 12.59 -6.72
CA SER A 81 19.75 11.31 -6.31
C SER A 81 21.08 11.47 -5.57
N GLN A 82 21.69 12.66 -5.63
CA GLN A 82 22.98 12.94 -4.99
C GLN A 82 22.86 13.85 -3.77
N ASN A 83 21.77 14.61 -3.66
CA ASN A 83 21.57 15.58 -2.59
C ASN A 83 20.50 15.11 -1.62
N GLU A 84 20.80 15.15 -0.32
CA GLU A 84 19.83 14.83 0.75
C GLU A 84 18.71 15.89 0.88
N VAL A 85 18.93 17.09 0.33
CA VAL A 85 17.98 18.20 0.39
C VAL A 85 17.11 18.19 -0.87
N LEU A 86 15.80 18.00 -0.66
CA LEU A 86 14.80 18.08 -1.71
C LEU A 86 14.45 19.56 -2.00
N GLU A 87 15.23 20.21 -2.87
CA GLU A 87 14.78 21.46 -3.51
C GLU A 87 13.98 21.11 -4.77
N ALA A 88 12.65 21.05 -4.64
CA ALA A 88 11.74 20.77 -5.74
C ALA A 88 10.73 21.92 -5.92
N ILE A 89 10.62 22.41 -7.15
CA ILE A 89 9.58 23.34 -7.58
C ILE A 89 8.44 22.52 -8.18
N GLU A 90 7.24 22.65 -7.62
CA GLU A 90 6.05 21.90 -8.05
C GLU A 90 5.23 22.61 -9.14
N ASN A 91 5.38 23.93 -9.28
CA ASN A 91 4.68 24.71 -10.30
C ASN A 91 5.38 24.57 -11.67
N ILE A 92 5.20 23.40 -12.28
CA ILE A 92 5.83 23.04 -13.54
C ILE A 92 4.84 22.43 -14.53
N SER A 93 5.11 22.66 -15.81
CA SER A 93 4.42 22.02 -16.93
C SER A 93 5.41 21.23 -17.76
N LEU A 94 5.07 19.98 -18.05
CA LEU A 94 5.85 19.09 -18.90
C LEU A 94 5.03 18.79 -20.15
N ILE A 95 5.34 19.50 -21.23
CA ILE A 95 4.64 19.40 -22.50
C ILE A 95 5.26 18.26 -23.32
N ALA A 96 4.50 17.19 -23.51
CA ALA A 96 4.90 15.99 -24.24
C ALA A 96 4.19 15.91 -25.59
N ILE A 97 4.84 15.28 -26.57
CA ILE A 97 4.26 15.03 -27.89
C ILE A 97 3.54 13.69 -27.92
N THR A 98 2.36 13.72 -28.51
CA THR A 98 1.50 12.57 -28.81
C THR A 98 1.23 12.51 -30.31
N LYS A 99 0.62 11.43 -30.79
CA LYS A 99 0.16 11.35 -32.18
C LYS A 99 -0.90 12.41 -32.51
N ASP A 100 -1.72 12.77 -31.52
CA ASP A 100 -2.86 13.68 -31.69
C ASP A 100 -2.54 15.15 -31.34
N GLY A 101 -1.30 15.46 -30.96
CA GLY A 101 -0.87 16.81 -30.59
C GLY A 101 0.01 16.84 -29.33
N TYR A 102 -0.24 17.80 -28.45
CA TYR A 102 0.55 18.01 -27.24
C TYR A 102 -0.31 17.81 -25.98
N ILE A 103 0.29 17.26 -24.93
CA ILE A 103 -0.33 17.17 -23.61
C ILE A 103 0.57 17.77 -22.55
N ASP A 104 -0.03 18.34 -21.51
CA ASP A 104 0.68 18.66 -20.27
C ASP A 104 0.60 17.46 -19.33
N VAL A 105 1.72 16.76 -19.18
CA VAL A 105 1.86 15.58 -18.33
C VAL A 105 1.54 15.91 -16.88
N CYS A 106 1.99 17.05 -16.36
CA CYS A 106 1.83 17.42 -14.96
C CYS A 106 0.39 17.76 -14.63
N GLN A 107 -0.28 18.49 -15.55
CA GLN A 107 -1.71 18.73 -15.43
C GLN A 107 -2.52 17.41 -15.46
N LYS A 108 -2.15 16.46 -16.33
CA LYS A 108 -2.82 15.16 -16.43
C LYS A 108 -2.61 14.29 -15.20
N ILE A 109 -1.41 14.27 -14.62
CA ILE A 109 -1.13 13.58 -13.36
C ILE A 109 -2.04 14.14 -12.25
N ASN A 110 -2.08 15.47 -12.08
CA ASN A 110 -2.88 16.11 -11.03
C ASN A 110 -4.39 15.86 -11.22
N LYS A 111 -4.85 15.73 -12.47
CA LYS A 111 -6.25 15.50 -12.79
C LYS A 111 -6.69 14.03 -12.65
N HIS A 112 -5.84 13.08 -13.03
CA HIS A 112 -6.23 11.67 -13.20
C HIS A 112 -5.56 10.74 -12.20
N THR A 113 -4.25 10.87 -12.01
CA THR A 113 -3.46 9.91 -11.23
C THR A 113 -3.44 10.28 -9.75
N TYR A 114 -3.29 11.57 -9.43
CA TYR A 114 -3.22 12.06 -8.05
C TYR A 114 -4.49 11.74 -7.24
N PRO A 115 -5.72 11.96 -7.73
CA PRO A 115 -6.92 11.62 -6.96
C PRO A 115 -7.07 10.13 -6.69
N LEU A 116 -6.63 9.27 -7.62
CA LEU A 116 -6.62 7.82 -7.44
C LEU A 116 -5.62 7.40 -6.36
N LEU A 117 -4.42 7.97 -6.38
CA LEU A 117 -3.44 7.73 -5.33
C LEU A 117 -3.94 8.22 -3.97
N GLU A 118 -4.54 9.40 -3.91
CA GLU A 118 -5.05 9.98 -2.68
C GLU A 118 -6.18 9.11 -2.10
N SER A 119 -7.10 8.66 -2.94
CA SER A 119 -8.14 7.70 -2.55
C SER A 119 -7.54 6.38 -2.04
N SER A 120 -6.45 5.91 -2.64
CA SER A 120 -5.72 4.72 -2.18
C SER A 120 -5.15 4.96 -0.79
N LYS A 121 -4.52 6.11 -0.53
CA LYS A 121 -3.97 6.45 0.79
C LYS A 121 -5.05 6.50 1.86
N THR A 122 -6.18 7.17 1.60
CA THR A 122 -7.31 7.19 2.55
C THR A 122 -7.81 5.78 2.86
N LEU A 123 -7.85 4.89 1.85
CA LEU A 123 -8.21 3.49 2.07
C LEU A 123 -7.16 2.74 2.90
N MET A 124 -5.86 3.00 2.72
CA MET A 124 -4.78 2.45 3.57
C MET A 124 -4.91 2.88 5.03
N GLU A 125 -5.24 4.14 5.26
CA GLU A 125 -5.44 4.65 6.63
C GLU A 125 -6.64 3.97 7.29
N LEU A 126 -7.74 3.81 6.56
CA LEU A 126 -8.92 3.10 7.05
C LEU A 126 -8.62 1.62 7.35
N THR A 127 -7.85 0.94 6.49
CA THR A 127 -7.46 -0.46 6.74
C THR A 127 -6.52 -0.60 7.92
N ALA A 128 -5.65 0.37 8.16
CA ALA A 128 -4.82 0.42 9.37
C ALA A 128 -5.67 0.51 10.65
N VAL A 129 -6.79 1.24 10.62
CA VAL A 129 -7.76 1.24 11.74
C VAL A 129 -8.35 -0.15 11.96
N PHE A 130 -8.76 -0.86 10.89
CA PHE A 130 -9.25 -2.24 11.01
C PHE A 130 -8.16 -3.20 11.51
N ALA A 131 -6.90 -2.98 11.13
CA ALA A 131 -5.75 -3.76 11.60
C ALA A 131 -5.59 -3.68 13.12
N VAL A 132 -5.73 -2.49 13.71
CA VAL A 132 -5.67 -2.32 15.16
C VAL A 132 -6.94 -2.87 15.83
N ALA A 133 -8.11 -2.56 15.27
CA ALA A 133 -9.40 -2.96 15.82
C ALA A 133 -9.54 -4.48 15.97
N LYS A 134 -9.08 -5.28 14.98
CA LYS A 134 -9.16 -6.75 15.08
C LYS A 134 -8.38 -7.30 16.27
N PHE A 135 -7.24 -6.72 16.63
CA PHE A 135 -6.46 -7.16 17.78
C PHE A 135 -7.10 -6.73 19.10
N LEU A 136 -7.61 -5.49 19.17
CA LEU A 136 -8.34 -5.01 20.34
C LEU A 136 -9.57 -5.87 20.65
N LEU A 137 -10.28 -6.36 19.63
CA LEU A 137 -11.44 -7.24 19.79
C LEU A 137 -11.08 -8.64 20.32
N ILE A 138 -9.83 -9.09 20.17
CA ILE A 138 -9.36 -10.38 20.71
C ILE A 138 -9.03 -10.28 22.21
N ILE A 139 -8.64 -9.09 22.70
CA ILE A 139 -8.21 -8.88 24.10
C ILE A 139 -9.23 -9.41 25.12
N PRO A 140 -10.55 -9.14 25.03
CA PRO A 140 -11.52 -9.67 25.98
C PRO A 140 -11.60 -11.20 26.03
N ILE A 141 -11.31 -11.88 24.92
CA ILE A 141 -11.30 -13.36 24.83
C ILE A 141 -10.05 -13.94 25.52
N LEU A 142 -8.94 -13.20 25.49
CA LEU A 142 -7.70 -13.58 26.16
C LEU A 142 -7.76 -13.33 27.68
N ILE A 143 -8.19 -12.13 28.09
CA ILE A 143 -8.17 -11.69 29.49
C ILE A 143 -9.31 -12.34 30.29
N TYR A 144 -10.53 -12.28 29.78
CA TYR A 144 -11.68 -12.82 30.48
C TYR A 144 -12.01 -14.22 29.94
N ASN A 145 -12.57 -15.09 30.78
CA ASN A 145 -13.16 -16.35 30.32
C ASN A 145 -14.55 -16.04 29.71
N THR A 146 -14.57 -15.08 28.77
CA THR A 146 -15.82 -14.59 28.19
C THR A 146 -16.43 -15.66 27.31
N ASP A 147 -17.63 -16.12 27.67
CA ASP A 147 -18.48 -17.00 26.85
C ASP A 147 -19.06 -16.30 25.61
N SER A 148 -18.45 -15.20 25.19
CA SER A 148 -18.90 -14.39 24.09
C SER A 148 -18.54 -15.03 22.75
N LEU A 149 -19.21 -16.14 22.42
CA LEU A 149 -19.28 -16.67 21.06
C LEU A 149 -19.71 -15.59 20.06
N ARG A 150 -20.43 -14.57 20.52
CA ARG A 150 -20.88 -13.42 19.73
C ARG A 150 -19.72 -12.56 19.21
N LEU A 151 -18.57 -12.52 19.87
CA LEU A 151 -17.40 -11.73 19.41
C LEU A 151 -16.72 -12.34 18.18
N PHE A 152 -16.73 -13.67 18.02
CA PHE A 152 -16.05 -14.33 16.89
C PHE A 152 -16.54 -13.83 15.52
N PRO A 153 -17.86 -13.76 15.25
CA PRO A 153 -18.37 -13.15 14.02
C PRO A 153 -17.90 -11.71 13.80
N PHE A 154 -17.85 -10.88 14.84
CA PHE A 154 -17.36 -9.49 14.71
C PHE A 154 -15.86 -9.44 14.39
N ILE A 155 -15.03 -10.23 15.08
CA ILE A 155 -13.60 -10.33 14.80
C ILE A 155 -13.37 -10.82 13.37
N PHE A 156 -14.14 -11.82 12.93
CA PHE A 156 -14.09 -12.34 11.58
C PHE A 156 -14.48 -11.28 10.54
N ALA A 157 -15.56 -10.52 10.78
CA ALA A 157 -16.00 -9.44 9.89
C ALA A 157 -14.95 -8.32 9.78
N VAL A 158 -14.37 -7.88 10.91
CA VAL A 158 -13.29 -6.86 10.90
C VAL A 158 -12.04 -7.42 10.20
N GLY A 159 -11.72 -8.69 10.42
CA GLY A 159 -10.63 -9.38 9.72
C GLY A 159 -10.83 -9.42 8.20
N LEU A 160 -12.06 -9.70 7.74
CA LEU A 160 -12.42 -9.65 6.32
C LEU A 160 -12.34 -8.23 5.77
N LEU A 161 -12.90 -7.23 6.47
CA LEU A 161 -12.82 -5.82 6.03
C LEU A 161 -11.38 -5.35 5.89
N HIS A 162 -10.52 -5.72 6.85
CA HIS A 162 -9.08 -5.45 6.75
C HIS A 162 -8.47 -6.15 5.52
N ALA A 163 -8.72 -7.44 5.33
CA ALA A 163 -8.17 -8.20 4.21
C ALA A 163 -8.60 -7.64 2.85
N PHE A 164 -9.91 -7.36 2.67
CA PHE A 164 -10.45 -6.80 1.44
C PHE A 164 -9.97 -5.38 1.20
N GLY A 165 -9.92 -4.53 2.23
CA GLY A 165 -9.46 -3.15 2.06
C GLY A 165 -7.96 -3.10 1.72
N THR A 166 -7.11 -3.88 2.40
CA THR A 166 -5.68 -3.98 2.08
C THR A 166 -5.48 -4.53 0.67
N GLY A 167 -6.18 -5.61 0.32
CA GLY A 167 -6.12 -6.18 -1.03
C GLY A 167 -6.55 -5.21 -2.13
N THR A 168 -7.66 -4.48 -1.91
CA THR A 168 -8.17 -3.48 -2.86
C THR A 168 -7.17 -2.35 -3.05
N THR A 169 -6.60 -1.84 -1.95
CA THR A 169 -5.60 -0.78 -2.00
C THR A 169 -4.35 -1.23 -2.78
N ASN A 170 -3.87 -2.43 -2.46
CA ASN A 170 -2.69 -3.00 -3.09
C ASN A 170 -2.87 -3.16 -4.60
N LEU A 171 -4.04 -3.68 -5.02
CA LEU A 171 -4.40 -3.80 -6.43
C LEU A 171 -4.52 -2.43 -7.10
N MET A 172 -5.10 -1.44 -6.42
CA MET A 172 -5.24 -0.08 -6.96
C MET A 172 -3.88 0.58 -7.22
N ILE A 173 -2.93 0.45 -6.30
CA ILE A 173 -1.56 0.99 -6.46
C ILE A 173 -0.81 0.27 -7.58
N ILE A 174 -0.93 -1.06 -7.65
CA ILE A 174 -0.36 -1.86 -8.74
C ILE A 174 -0.92 -1.40 -10.09
N PHE A 175 -2.25 -1.28 -10.18
CA PHE A 175 -2.95 -0.85 -11.39
C PHE A 175 -2.50 0.55 -11.82
N LEU A 176 -2.40 1.48 -10.87
CA LEU A 176 -1.96 2.86 -11.09
C LEU A 176 -0.55 2.92 -11.68
N LYS A 177 0.39 2.12 -11.15
CA LYS A 177 1.77 2.09 -11.63
C LYS A 177 1.89 1.42 -13.01
N PHE A 178 1.23 0.27 -13.23
CA PHE A 178 1.31 -0.45 -14.50
C PHE A 178 0.65 0.28 -15.69
N ASN A 179 -0.39 1.06 -15.40
CA ASN A 179 -1.15 1.81 -16.40
C ASN A 179 -0.92 3.33 -16.28
N PHE A 180 0.17 3.75 -15.64
CA PHE A 180 0.41 5.17 -15.33
C PHE A 180 0.32 6.03 -16.59
N TYR A 181 1.00 5.64 -17.66
CA TYR A 181 1.03 6.37 -18.92
C TYR A 181 -0.35 6.39 -19.58
N GLU A 182 -1.01 5.25 -19.62
CA GLU A 182 -2.33 5.11 -20.21
C GLU A 182 -3.37 5.99 -19.47
N ILE A 183 -3.29 6.09 -18.14
CA ILE A 183 -4.16 6.93 -17.30
C ILE A 183 -3.97 8.42 -17.59
N ILE A 184 -2.74 8.87 -17.84
CA ILE A 184 -2.47 10.29 -18.18
C ILE A 184 -2.70 10.60 -19.67
N GLY A 185 -3.09 9.60 -20.47
CA GLY A 185 -3.38 9.76 -21.90
C GLY A 185 -2.18 9.63 -22.82
N LEU A 186 -1.14 8.88 -22.40
CA LEU A 186 -0.01 8.49 -23.23
C LEU A 186 0.00 6.98 -23.46
N THR A 187 0.23 6.57 -24.70
CA THR A 187 0.66 5.19 -24.92
C THR A 187 2.08 5.00 -24.38
N LYS A 188 2.41 3.78 -23.96
CA LYS A 188 3.79 3.42 -23.58
C LYS A 188 4.80 3.75 -24.68
N TYR A 189 4.39 3.61 -25.94
CA TYR A 189 5.22 4.01 -27.08
C TYR A 189 5.50 5.51 -27.11
N GLU A 190 4.48 6.36 -26.94
CA GLU A 190 4.65 7.81 -26.91
C GLU A 190 5.49 8.27 -25.71
N ALA A 191 5.26 7.69 -24.54
CA ALA A 191 6.03 8.00 -23.35
C ALA A 191 7.51 7.65 -23.54
N ILE A 192 7.81 6.41 -23.91
CA ILE A 192 9.18 5.87 -23.91
C ILE A 192 9.93 6.27 -25.18
N HIS A 193 9.33 6.05 -26.36
CA HIS A 193 10.03 6.21 -27.63
C HIS A 193 9.94 7.64 -28.19
N LEU A 194 8.83 8.36 -27.99
CA LEU A 194 8.70 9.74 -28.51
C LEU A 194 9.19 10.81 -27.54
N ASN A 195 9.03 10.61 -26.23
CA ASN A 195 9.38 11.61 -25.21
C ASN A 195 10.56 11.20 -24.32
N HIS A 196 11.09 9.97 -24.47
CA HIS A 196 12.18 9.44 -23.65
C HIS A 196 11.88 9.44 -22.14
N PHE A 197 10.62 9.20 -21.78
CA PHE A 197 10.25 9.04 -20.38
C PHE A 197 10.66 7.66 -19.84
N PRO A 198 11.05 7.57 -18.56
CA PRO A 198 11.46 6.33 -17.94
C PRO A 198 10.26 5.39 -17.73
N LEU A 199 10.51 4.09 -17.59
CA LEU A 199 9.45 3.17 -17.19
C LEU A 199 9.08 3.41 -15.72
N ILE A 200 7.79 3.62 -15.45
CA ILE A 200 7.28 3.64 -14.07
C ILE A 200 7.27 2.20 -13.56
N SER A 201 8.30 1.82 -12.80
CA SER A 201 8.40 0.48 -12.24
C SER A 201 7.73 0.38 -10.86
N ILE A 202 7.23 -0.81 -10.56
CA ILE A 202 6.85 -1.19 -9.20
C ILE A 202 8.09 -1.78 -8.55
N ASN A 203 8.44 -1.29 -7.35
CA ASN A 203 9.53 -1.87 -6.58
C ASN A 203 9.17 -3.31 -6.20
N LEU A 204 10.04 -4.26 -6.50
CA LEU A 204 9.81 -5.68 -6.21
C LEU A 204 9.59 -5.94 -4.71
N SER A 205 10.26 -5.18 -3.84
CA SER A 205 10.07 -5.26 -2.39
C SER A 205 8.63 -4.93 -1.96
N TYR A 206 7.98 -4.01 -2.67
CA TYR A 206 6.60 -3.64 -2.43
C TYR A 206 5.66 -4.79 -2.80
N ILE A 207 5.90 -5.46 -3.93
CA ILE A 207 5.15 -6.67 -4.33
C ILE A 207 5.32 -7.77 -3.28
N TYR A 208 6.53 -7.99 -2.76
CA TYR A 208 6.76 -8.96 -1.70
C TYR A 208 6.02 -8.61 -0.40
N SER A 209 6.06 -7.34 0.03
CA SER A 209 5.31 -6.87 1.20
C SER A 209 3.80 -7.13 1.05
N MET A 210 3.22 -6.87 -0.13
CA MET A 210 1.81 -7.18 -0.39
C MET A 210 1.47 -8.67 -0.29
N ILE A 211 2.36 -9.54 -0.78
CA ILE A 211 2.16 -10.98 -0.70
C ILE A 211 2.18 -11.44 0.76
N VAL A 212 3.12 -10.91 1.56
CA VAL A 212 3.20 -11.21 3.00
C VAL A 212 1.94 -10.73 3.73
N ASP A 213 1.45 -9.52 3.43
CA ASP A 213 0.20 -9.01 4.02
C ASP A 213 -1.00 -9.90 3.67
N PHE A 214 -1.13 -10.29 2.41
CA PHE A 214 -2.20 -11.17 1.96
C PHE A 214 -2.17 -12.52 2.68
N ILE A 215 -1.01 -13.16 2.77
CA ILE A 215 -0.83 -14.43 3.49
C ILE A 215 -1.15 -14.25 4.98
N SER A 216 -0.69 -13.16 5.60
CA SER A 216 -0.98 -12.82 6.99
C SER A 216 -2.48 -12.71 7.26
N HIS A 217 -3.22 -12.05 6.35
CA HIS A 217 -4.67 -11.91 6.45
C HIS A 217 -5.40 -13.24 6.28
N LEU A 218 -5.03 -14.06 5.29
CA LEU A 218 -5.61 -15.39 5.11
C LEU A 218 -5.37 -16.29 6.34
N PHE A 219 -4.15 -16.25 6.87
CA PHE A 219 -3.79 -17.00 8.08
C PHE A 219 -4.60 -16.53 9.29
N PHE A 220 -4.77 -15.22 9.47
CA PHE A 220 -5.61 -14.67 10.54
C PHE A 220 -7.06 -15.17 10.45
N ILE A 221 -7.68 -15.05 9.28
CA ILE A 221 -9.06 -15.48 9.01
C ILE A 221 -9.20 -16.99 9.31
N PHE A 222 -8.25 -17.79 8.83
CA PHE A 222 -8.19 -19.23 9.09
C PHE A 222 -8.10 -19.52 10.59
N CYS A 223 -7.19 -18.87 11.32
CA CYS A 223 -7.03 -19.06 12.76
C CYS A 223 -8.29 -18.71 13.55
N ILE A 224 -8.94 -17.59 13.23
CA ILE A 224 -10.18 -17.17 13.90
C ILE A 224 -11.30 -18.18 13.62
N PHE A 225 -11.43 -18.66 12.39
CA PHE A 225 -12.41 -19.69 12.04
C PHE A 225 -12.19 -21.00 12.83
N PHE A 226 -10.94 -21.49 12.91
CA PHE A 226 -10.62 -22.69 13.68
C PHE A 226 -10.79 -22.49 15.18
N ALA A 227 -10.40 -21.33 15.72
CA ALA A 227 -10.63 -20.98 17.12
C ALA A 227 -12.13 -20.96 17.46
N TRP A 228 -12.96 -20.41 16.57
CA TRP A 228 -14.41 -20.42 16.75
C TRP A 228 -14.98 -21.85 16.72
N LYS A 229 -14.61 -22.65 15.72
CA LYS A 229 -15.05 -24.05 15.60
C LYS A 229 -14.66 -24.86 16.85
N LYS A 230 -13.43 -24.69 17.33
CA LYS A 230 -12.94 -25.35 18.53
C LYS A 230 -13.70 -24.91 19.78
N ARG A 231 -13.96 -23.62 19.94
CA ARG A 231 -14.76 -23.12 21.08
C ARG A 231 -16.17 -23.70 21.08
N ASN A 232 -16.82 -23.79 19.92
CA ASN A 232 -18.13 -24.43 19.79
C ASN A 232 -18.09 -25.92 20.19
N TYR A 233 -16.99 -26.61 19.92
CA TYR A 233 -16.79 -28.00 20.33
C TYR A 233 -16.56 -28.12 21.85
N GLU A 234 -15.68 -27.29 22.43
CA GLU A 234 -15.42 -27.23 23.88
C GLU A 234 -16.72 -26.98 24.67
N ILE A 235 -17.60 -26.10 24.19
CA ILE A 235 -18.92 -25.83 24.80
C ILE A 235 -19.86 -27.05 24.71
N LYS A 236 -19.82 -27.79 23.60
CA LYS A 236 -20.64 -29.00 23.43
C LYS A 236 -20.18 -30.16 24.32
N GLU A 237 -18.87 -30.37 24.45
CA GLU A 237 -18.33 -31.47 25.26
C GLU A 237 -18.40 -31.19 26.76
N CYS A 238 -18.02 -29.98 27.20
CA CYS A 238 -17.90 -29.69 28.62
C CYS A 238 -19.08 -28.89 29.20
N GLY A 239 -20.03 -28.47 28.36
CA GLY A 239 -21.13 -27.59 28.76
C GLY A 239 -20.69 -26.15 29.06
N TYR A 240 -21.65 -25.23 29.19
CA TYR A 240 -21.37 -23.84 29.58
C TYR A 240 -20.79 -23.72 31.01
N LEU A 241 -20.98 -24.73 31.86
CA LEU A 241 -20.73 -24.68 33.30
C LEU A 241 -19.37 -25.26 33.75
N SER A 242 -18.69 -26.10 32.98
CA SER A 242 -17.47 -26.76 33.47
C SER A 242 -16.29 -25.81 33.71
N PHE A 243 -16.25 -24.65 33.05
CA PHE A 243 -15.13 -23.72 33.16
C PHE A 243 -15.21 -22.79 34.38
N LYS A 244 -16.35 -22.73 35.07
CA LYS A 244 -16.45 -22.09 36.39
C LYS A 244 -15.80 -22.93 37.49
N LEU A 245 -15.49 -24.20 37.22
CA LEU A 245 -15.01 -25.18 38.20
C LEU A 245 -13.51 -25.50 38.09
N ILE A 246 -12.80 -24.98 37.09
CA ILE A 246 -11.34 -25.21 36.91
C ILE A 246 -10.52 -23.94 37.23
N SER A 247 -11.08 -22.97 37.96
CA SER A 247 -10.29 -21.97 38.69
C SER A 247 -10.17 -22.37 40.15
#